data_AF-A0AA96XIY5-F1
#
_entry.id   AF-A0AA96XIY5-F1
#
_cell.length_a   1.000
_cell.length_b   1.000
_cell.length_c   1.000
_cell.angle_alpha   90.00
_cell.angle_beta   90.00
_cell.angle_gamma   90.00
#
_symmetry.space_group_name_H-M   'P 1'
#
loop_
_entity.id
_entity.type
_entity.pdbx_description
1 polymer ?
#
loop_
_entity_poly.entity_id
_entity_poly.type
_entity_poly.pdbx_seq_one_letter_code
_entity_poly.pdbx_strand_id
1 'polypeptide(L)'
;MRAYGSRWRRVWALTREDAALSRPLAEGLPYRAAEAAWGVTHELVHTLSDLLIRRLKVAFETRDQGHAAARVAAEVMAPRLGWDAAETQRQLDVYAADALRLFGVDPAEA
;
A
#
# COMPACT_ATOMS: atom_id res chain seq x y z
N MET A 1 -2.84 1.48 -15.15
CA MET A 1 -1.44 1.86 -14.81
C MET A 1 -1.08 3.20 -15.44
N ARG A 2 -1.23 4.31 -14.70
CA ARG A 2 -0.73 5.65 -15.12
C ARG A 2 0.31 6.24 -14.15
N ALA A 3 0.46 5.68 -12.95
CA ALA A 3 1.29 6.25 -11.88
C ALA A 3 2.81 6.16 -12.12
N TYR A 4 3.30 5.24 -12.95
CA TYR A 4 4.74 4.94 -13.07
C TYR A 4 5.43 5.47 -14.33
N GLY A 5 4.71 6.15 -15.22
CA GLY A 5 5.28 6.63 -16.49
C GLY A 5 6.00 5.51 -17.24
N SER A 6 7.18 5.77 -17.81
CA SER A 6 7.99 4.76 -18.54
C SER A 6 8.39 3.53 -17.70
N ARG A 7 8.36 3.61 -16.37
CA ARG A 7 8.73 2.51 -15.45
C ARG A 7 7.65 1.44 -15.31
N TRP A 8 6.43 1.66 -15.81
CA TRP A 8 5.31 0.72 -15.66
C TRP A 8 5.65 -0.71 -16.11
N ARG A 9 6.45 -0.86 -17.18
CA ARG A 9 6.88 -2.18 -17.69
C ARG A 9 7.74 -2.94 -16.68
N ARG A 10 8.58 -2.23 -15.94
CA ARG A 10 9.46 -2.81 -14.91
C ARG A 10 8.66 -3.24 -13.69
N VAL A 11 7.68 -2.43 -13.28
CA VAL A 11 6.73 -2.82 -12.22
C VAL A 11 5.96 -4.07 -12.65
N TRP A 12 5.43 -4.08 -13.87
CA TRP A 12 4.67 -5.22 -14.38
C TRP A 12 5.51 -6.49 -14.55
N ALA A 13 6.81 -6.37 -14.80
CA ALA A 13 7.71 -7.52 -14.91
C ALA A 13 7.73 -8.37 -13.63
N LEU A 14 7.54 -7.76 -12.45
CA LEU A 14 7.44 -8.49 -11.17
C LEU A 14 6.30 -9.51 -11.15
N THR A 15 5.22 -9.28 -11.90
CA THR A 15 4.10 -10.24 -12.01
C THR A 15 4.46 -11.52 -12.76
N ARG A 16 5.56 -11.52 -13.53
CA ARG A 16 6.09 -12.71 -14.20
C ARG A 16 6.95 -13.55 -13.27
N GLU A 17 7.54 -12.93 -12.26
CA GLU A 17 8.34 -13.60 -11.23
C GLU A 17 7.44 -14.18 -10.13
N ASP A 18 6.38 -13.45 -9.77
CA ASP A 18 5.37 -13.87 -8.81
C ASP A 18 3.97 -13.48 -9.32
N ALA A 19 3.22 -14.49 -9.77
CA ALA A 19 1.88 -14.30 -10.32
C ALA A 19 0.89 -13.68 -9.31
N ALA A 20 1.11 -13.86 -8.01
CA ALA A 20 0.27 -13.27 -6.97
C ALA A 20 0.37 -11.74 -6.97
N LEU A 21 1.47 -11.16 -7.48
CA LEU A 21 1.65 -9.70 -7.58
C LEU A 21 0.74 -9.05 -8.63
N SER A 22 0.06 -9.84 -9.48
CA SER A 22 -0.93 -9.33 -10.44
C SER A 22 -2.29 -8.99 -9.81
N ARG A 23 -2.55 -9.47 -8.58
CA ARG A 23 -3.83 -9.21 -7.90
C ARG A 23 -4.01 -7.71 -7.58
N PRO A 24 -5.24 -7.21 -7.54
CA PRO A 24 -5.52 -5.85 -7.09
C PRO A 24 -4.95 -5.59 -5.68
N LEU A 25 -4.36 -4.42 -5.48
CA LEU A 25 -3.98 -3.94 -4.15
C LEU A 25 -5.21 -3.40 -3.39
N ALA A 26 -6.08 -2.71 -4.12
CA ALA A 26 -7.35 -2.18 -3.65
C ALA A 26 -8.43 -2.51 -4.68
N GLU A 27 -9.57 -3.02 -4.22
CA GLU A 27 -10.67 -3.42 -5.09
C GLU A 27 -11.19 -2.21 -5.89
N GLY A 28 -11.48 -2.41 -7.19
CA GLY A 28 -11.97 -1.35 -8.08
C GLY A 28 -10.95 -0.27 -8.46
N LEU A 29 -9.74 -0.27 -7.90
CA LEU A 29 -8.67 0.68 -8.26
C LEU A 29 -7.63 0.06 -9.19
N PRO A 30 -6.88 0.86 -9.97
CA PRO A 30 -5.90 0.33 -10.91
C PRO A 30 -4.61 -0.17 -10.24
N TYR A 31 -4.53 -0.10 -8.91
CA TYR A 31 -3.33 -0.43 -8.15
C TYR A 31 -3.17 -1.94 -7.97
N ARG A 32 -1.93 -2.43 -8.09
CA ARG A 32 -1.58 -3.86 -8.07
C ARG A 32 -0.59 -4.16 -6.97
N ALA A 33 -0.62 -5.39 -6.46
CA ALA A 33 0.35 -5.85 -5.46
C ALA A 33 1.82 -5.69 -5.92
N ALA A 34 2.09 -5.78 -7.22
CA ALA A 34 3.39 -5.46 -7.81
C ALA A 34 3.91 -4.06 -7.48
N GLU A 35 3.04 -3.06 -7.33
CA GLU A 35 3.44 -1.69 -6.98
C GLU A 35 3.91 -1.61 -5.52
N ALA A 36 3.36 -2.42 -4.62
CA ALA A 36 3.86 -2.56 -3.24
C ALA A 36 5.26 -3.18 -3.21
N ALA A 37 5.45 -4.28 -3.96
CA ALA A 37 6.75 -4.95 -4.09
C ALA A 37 7.81 -4.01 -4.71
N TRP A 38 7.43 -3.27 -5.75
CA TRP A 38 8.29 -2.27 -6.38
C TRP A 38 8.64 -1.14 -5.41
N GLY A 39 7.66 -0.64 -4.66
CA GLY A 39 7.85 0.41 -3.66
C GLY A 39 8.96 0.05 -2.67
N VAL A 40 8.89 -1.15 -2.10
CA VAL A 40 9.88 -1.64 -1.12
C VAL A 40 11.27 -1.74 -1.74
N THR A 41 11.37 -2.34 -2.93
CA THR A 41 12.65 -2.72 -3.53
C THR A 41 13.35 -1.59 -4.29
N HIS A 42 12.60 -0.59 -4.78
CA HIS A 42 13.12 0.44 -5.69
C HIS A 42 12.83 1.87 -5.23
N GLU A 43 11.94 2.07 -4.26
CA GLU A 43 11.43 3.42 -3.91
C GLU A 43 11.46 3.71 -2.41
N LEU A 44 12.23 2.92 -1.64
CA LEU A 44 12.46 3.10 -0.21
C LEU A 44 11.16 3.15 0.61
N VAL A 45 10.14 2.41 0.19
CA VAL A 45 8.93 2.24 1.00
C VAL A 45 9.26 1.34 2.18
N HIS A 46 9.16 1.89 3.40
CA HIS A 46 9.42 1.16 4.64
C HIS A 46 8.21 1.09 5.57
N THR A 47 7.11 1.79 5.26
CA THR A 47 5.87 1.77 6.03
C THR A 47 4.66 1.68 5.11
N LEU A 48 3.52 1.23 5.64
CA LEU A 48 2.26 1.22 4.89
C LEU A 48 1.83 2.64 4.49
N SER A 49 2.12 3.64 5.33
CA SER A 49 1.85 5.06 5.05
C SER A 49 2.71 5.61 3.90
N ASP A 50 3.97 5.19 3.77
CA ASP A 50 4.80 5.52 2.59
C ASP A 50 4.12 5.06 1.30
N LEU A 51 3.58 3.85 1.33
CA LEU A 51 2.95 3.26 0.15
C LEU A 51 1.59 3.89 -0.14
N LEU A 52 0.65 3.79 0.79
CA LEU A 52 -0.77 4.00 0.50
C LEU A 52 -1.18 5.47 0.52
N ILE A 53 -0.46 6.31 1.27
CA ILE A 53 -0.75 7.75 1.35
C ILE A 53 0.17 8.50 0.38
N ARG A 54 1.48 8.28 0.46
CA ARG A 54 2.46 9.08 -0.30
C ARG A 54 2.65 8.59 -1.73
N ARG A 55 2.65 7.27 -1.98
CA ARG A 55 3.01 6.71 -3.30
C ARG A 55 1.82 6.39 -4.21
N LEU A 56 0.84 5.66 -3.68
CA LEU A 56 -0.27 5.11 -4.46
C LEU A 56 -1.59 5.85 -4.24
N LYS A 57 -1.65 6.84 -3.33
CA LYS A 57 -2.85 7.64 -3.02
C LYS A 57 -4.13 6.85 -2.69
N VAL A 58 -4.02 5.53 -2.47
CA VAL A 58 -5.14 4.62 -2.19
C VAL A 58 -6.00 5.14 -1.03
N ALA A 59 -5.36 5.71 -0.01
CA ALA A 59 -6.06 6.25 1.15
C ALA A 59 -7.03 7.40 0.82
N PHE A 60 -6.78 8.14 -0.27
CA PHE A 60 -7.64 9.23 -0.74
C PHE A 60 -8.76 8.75 -1.68
N GLU A 61 -8.59 7.58 -2.31
CA GLU A 61 -9.48 7.08 -3.36
C GLU A 61 -10.49 6.03 -2.84
N THR A 62 -10.30 5.54 -1.62
CA THR A 62 -11.12 4.47 -1.02
C THR A 62 -11.95 5.00 0.14
N ARG A 63 -13.17 4.46 0.31
CA ARG A 63 -14.08 4.88 1.39
C ARG A 63 -13.57 4.48 2.77
N ASP A 64 -12.87 3.34 2.85
CA ASP A 64 -12.26 2.84 4.06
C ASP A 64 -10.85 3.41 4.28
N GLN A 65 -10.48 4.49 3.58
CA GLN A 65 -9.17 5.13 3.71
C GLN A 65 -7.99 4.17 3.50
N GLY A 66 -8.20 3.07 2.76
CA GLY A 66 -7.18 2.10 2.39
C GLY A 66 -6.93 1.01 3.42
N HIS A 67 -7.78 0.82 4.44
CA HIS A 67 -7.60 -0.21 5.46
C HIS A 67 -7.58 -1.64 4.88
N ALA A 68 -8.46 -1.95 3.92
CA ALA A 68 -8.43 -3.24 3.23
C ALA A 68 -7.14 -3.40 2.41
N ALA A 69 -6.72 -2.34 1.72
CA ALA A 69 -5.50 -2.33 0.92
C ALA A 69 -4.23 -2.46 1.78
N ALA A 70 -4.23 -1.93 3.00
CA ALA A 70 -3.14 -2.05 3.96
C ALA A 70 -2.85 -3.49 4.33
N ARG A 71 -3.88 -4.34 4.47
CA ARG A 71 -3.70 -5.78 4.71
C ARG A 71 -3.02 -6.48 3.52
N VAL A 72 -3.49 -6.19 2.31
CA VAL A 72 -2.90 -6.74 1.07
C VAL A 72 -1.45 -6.27 0.89
N ALA A 73 -1.19 -4.98 1.15
CA ALA A 73 0.15 -4.40 1.10
C ALA A 73 1.08 -5.06 2.13
N ALA A 74 0.61 -5.25 3.36
CA ALA A 74 1.38 -5.87 4.43
C ALA A 74 1.81 -7.30 4.08
N GLU A 75 0.92 -8.10 3.48
CA GLU A 75 1.27 -9.46 3.00
C GLU A 75 2.42 -9.44 1.99
N VAL A 76 2.50 -8.40 1.14
CA VAL A 76 3.55 -8.27 0.12
C VAL A 76 4.84 -7.69 0.72
N MET A 77 4.71 -6.72 1.61
CA MET A 77 5.83 -5.97 2.18
C MET A 77 6.55 -6.74 3.29
N ALA A 78 5.81 -7.45 4.14
CA ALA A 78 6.35 -8.16 5.30
C ALA A 78 7.54 -9.08 4.96
N PRO A 79 7.44 -10.04 4.01
CA PRO A 79 8.58 -10.91 3.69
C PRO A 79 9.76 -10.17 3.05
N ARG A 80 9.54 -9.00 2.44
CA ARG A 80 10.58 -8.20 1.79
C ARG A 80 11.33 -7.29 2.77
N LEU A 81 10.65 -6.86 3.82
CA LEU A 81 11.20 -6.01 4.89
C LEU A 81 11.59 -6.80 6.15
N GLY A 82 11.32 -8.10 6.17
CA GLY A 82 11.62 -8.97 7.32
C GLY A 82 10.69 -8.75 8.51
N TRP A 83 9.44 -8.34 8.27
CA TRP A 83 8.45 -8.20 9.33
C TRP A 83 7.93 -9.57 9.77
N ASP A 84 7.94 -9.80 11.07
CA ASP A 84 7.20 -10.91 11.68
C ASP A 84 5.72 -10.54 11.87
N ALA A 85 4.94 -11.43 12.49
CA ALA A 85 3.52 -11.20 12.72
C ALA A 85 3.25 -10.00 13.66
N ALA A 86 4.11 -9.78 14.67
CA ALA A 86 3.94 -8.70 15.63
C ALA A 86 4.23 -7.34 14.97
N GLU A 87 5.31 -7.26 14.19
CA GLU A 87 5.66 -6.07 13.43
C GLU A 87 4.63 -5.79 12.33
N THR A 88 4.12 -6.83 11.66
CA THR A 88 3.06 -6.69 10.65
C THR A 88 1.80 -6.07 11.28
N GLN A 89 1.38 -6.57 12.44
CA GLN A 89 0.22 -6.01 13.15
C GLN A 89 0.51 -4.57 13.59
N ARG A 90 1.70 -4.28 14.13
CA ARG A 90 2.11 -2.93 14.53
C ARG A 90 2.05 -1.95 13.37
N GLN A 91 2.50 -2.34 12.18
CA GLN A 91 2.44 -1.49 10.98
C GLN A 91 1.00 -1.20 10.56
N LEU A 92 0.09 -2.18 10.65
CA LEU A 92 -1.33 -1.98 10.39
C LEU A 92 -1.97 -1.01 11.38
N ASP A 93 -1.64 -1.12 12.67
CA ASP A 93 -2.15 -0.23 13.72
C ASP A 93 -1.63 1.20 13.54
N VAL A 94 -0.33 1.35 13.22
CA VAL A 94 0.27 2.65 12.90
C VAL A 94 -0.40 3.28 11.67
N TYR A 95 -0.64 2.50 10.63
CA TYR A 95 -1.35 2.98 9.44
C TYR A 95 -2.76 3.47 9.76
N ALA A 96 -3.52 2.71 10.57
CA ALA A 96 -4.87 3.09 10.97
C ALA A 96 -4.88 4.42 11.75
N ALA A 97 -3.92 4.62 12.66
CA ALA A 97 -3.75 5.88 13.38
C ALA A 97 -3.38 7.04 12.45
N ASP A 98 -2.48 6.82 11.49
CA ASP A 98 -2.11 7.82 10.48
C ASP A 98 -3.29 8.23 9.59
N ALA A 99 -4.09 7.25 9.14
CA ALA A 99 -5.29 7.49 8.35
C ALA A 99 -6.32 8.30 9.14
N LEU A 100 -6.58 7.95 10.40
CA LEU A 100 -7.48 8.71 11.27
C LEU A 100 -6.99 10.15 11.46
N ARG A 101 -5.69 10.37 11.65
CA ARG A 101 -5.14 11.73 11.80
C ARG A 101 -5.29 12.58 10.54
N LEU A 102 -5.26 11.97 9.36
CA LEU A 102 -5.33 12.67 8.07
C LEU A 102 -6.76 12.92 7.59
N PHE A 103 -7.67 11.98 7.84
CA PHE A 103 -9.02 11.97 7.28
C PHE A 103 -10.13 12.04 8.34
N GLY A 104 -9.78 11.90 9.61
CA GLY A 104 -10.71 12.10 10.71
C GLY A 104 -11.19 13.54 10.74
N VAL A 105 -12.50 13.72 10.85
CA VAL A 105 -13.11 15.01 11.17
C VAL A 105 -13.20 15.08 12.69
N ASP A 106 -12.70 16.16 13.29
CA ASP A 106 -12.92 16.42 14.70
C ASP A 106 -14.41 16.74 14.92
N PRO A 107 -15.16 15.95 15.71
CA PRO A 107 -16.56 16.24 15.98
C PRO A 107 -16.79 17.58 16.69
N ALA A 108 -15.74 18.26 17.18
CA ALA A 108 -15.85 19.62 17.72
C ALA A 108 -16.04 20.72 16.65
N GLU A 109 -15.89 20.41 15.36
CA GLU A 109 -16.04 21.37 14.24
C GLU A 109 -17.24 21.09 13.31
N ALA A 110 -18.15 20.17 13.69
CA ALA A 110 -19.37 19.83 12.92
C ALA A 110 -20.66 20.29 13.64
#